data_AF-A0A7V3QFM8-F1
#
_entry.id   AF-A0A7V3QFM8-F1
#
_cell.length_a   1.000
_cell.length_b   1.000
_cell.length_c   1.000
_cell.angle_alpha   90.00
_cell.angle_beta   90.00
_cell.angle_gamma   90.00
#
_symmetry.space_group_name_H-M   'P 1'
#
loop_
_entity.id
_entity.type
_entity.pdbx_description
1 polymer ?
#
loop_
_entity_poly.entity_id
_entity_poly.type
_entity_poly.pdbx_seq_one_letter_code
_entity_poly.pdbx_strand_id
1 'polypeptide(L)'
;MKLDTFCTITVLWKMTIRAFLLLTPALVFFPYEVEGLTTISETNHFAYGANIGWLEWSGDVENGAEIGEYVCSGYIWGANIGWIVPGSGTPANGIRYQNNSATDWGVNHDGTGKLRGYAYGANIGWIAFEEIGDPRVDLVTGKLSGYAWSANCGWISLSNVQAVVQTVCLRPGVDADRDGIRDAWELEYTNTLAIFGVDTDID
;
A
#
# COMPACT_ATOMS: atom_id res chain seq x y z
N MET A 1 23.45 79.92 -4.77
CA MET A 1 24.32 80.42 -3.68
C MET A 1 24.16 79.43 -2.52
N LYS A 2 24.76 78.25 -2.64
CA LYS A 2 26.06 77.86 -2.06
C LYS A 2 26.13 78.21 -0.57
N LEU A 3 26.04 77.20 0.28
CA LEU A 3 26.78 77.12 1.52
C LEU A 3 27.18 75.66 1.75
N ASP A 4 28.45 75.41 1.45
CA ASP A 4 29.23 74.24 1.81
C ASP A 4 29.42 74.24 3.34
N THR A 5 29.43 73.07 3.98
CA THR A 5 30.38 72.84 5.09
C THR A 5 30.70 71.35 5.17
N PHE A 6 31.92 71.03 4.76
CA PHE A 6 32.60 69.76 4.95
C PHE A 6 32.97 69.58 6.42
N CYS A 7 32.80 68.38 6.96
CA CYS A 7 33.59 67.90 8.10
C CYS A 7 34.17 66.53 7.73
N THR A 8 35.43 66.55 7.35
CA THR A 8 36.29 65.41 7.05
C THR A 8 36.80 64.80 8.35
N ILE A 9 36.62 63.49 8.54
CA ILE A 9 37.53 62.68 9.35
C ILE A 9 37.96 61.46 8.52
N THR A 10 39.22 61.48 8.12
CA THR A 10 39.97 60.36 7.55
C THR A 10 40.63 59.59 8.69
N VAL A 11 40.33 58.30 8.93
CA VAL A 11 41.32 57.33 9.49
C VAL A 11 40.97 55.88 9.06
N LEU A 12 41.78 55.38 8.14
CA LEU A 12 42.43 54.06 8.05
C LEU A 12 41.82 52.77 8.66
N TRP A 13 41.52 51.86 7.73
CA TRP A 13 42.13 50.52 7.54
C TRP A 13 41.92 49.36 8.53
N LYS A 14 41.55 48.23 7.89
CA LYS A 14 41.59 46.81 8.30
C LYS A 14 40.56 46.34 9.32
N MET A 15 39.60 45.52 8.85
CA MET A 15 39.10 44.36 9.59
C MET A 15 38.60 43.28 8.62
N THR A 16 39.50 42.32 8.38
CA THR A 16 39.29 40.90 8.07
C THR A 16 37.87 40.42 7.77
N ILE A 17 37.71 39.88 6.54
CA ILE A 17 36.63 38.98 6.14
C ILE A 17 36.61 37.77 7.07
N ARG A 18 35.54 37.61 7.85
CA ARG A 18 35.20 36.32 8.48
C ARG A 18 34.17 35.65 7.58
N ALA A 19 34.57 34.55 6.94
CA ALA A 19 33.67 33.67 6.22
C ALA A 19 32.62 33.11 7.19
N PHE A 20 31.37 33.53 7.02
CA PHE A 20 30.24 32.95 7.72
C PHE A 20 29.69 31.85 6.80
N LEU A 21 30.04 30.59 7.09
CA LEU A 21 29.50 29.44 6.37
C LEU A 21 28.03 29.31 6.79
N LEU A 22 27.11 29.80 5.95
CA LEU A 22 25.68 29.60 6.13
C LEU A 22 25.35 28.14 5.79
N LEU A 23 25.14 27.33 6.82
CA LEU A 23 24.54 26.00 6.68
C LEU A 23 23.08 26.20 6.23
N THR A 24 22.80 25.97 4.95
CA THR A 24 21.41 25.86 4.49
C THR A 24 20.83 24.54 5.03
N PRO A 25 19.69 24.54 5.73
CA PRO A 25 19.02 23.28 6.01
C PRO A 25 18.61 22.68 4.66
N ALA A 26 19.17 21.51 4.33
CA ALA A 26 18.65 20.72 3.24
C ALA A 26 17.20 20.39 3.62
N LEU A 27 16.25 20.91 2.83
CA LEU A 27 14.85 20.57 2.97
C LEU A 27 14.74 19.09 2.56
N VAL A 28 14.70 18.21 3.56
CA VAL A 28 14.49 16.78 3.35
C VAL A 28 13.04 16.64 2.91
N PHE A 29 12.84 16.43 1.61
CA PHE A 29 11.54 16.04 1.07
C PHE A 29 11.27 14.62 1.57
N PHE A 30 10.53 14.48 2.65
CA PHE A 30 9.88 13.21 2.95
C PHE A 30 8.81 13.00 1.88
N PRO A 31 8.83 11.89 1.12
CA PRO A 31 7.71 11.57 0.25
C PRO A 31 6.48 11.46 1.15
N TYR A 32 5.44 12.25 0.85
CA TYR A 32 4.12 11.96 1.40
C TYR A 32 3.65 10.69 0.68
N GLU A 33 3.27 9.67 1.43
CA GLU A 33 2.59 8.51 0.83
C GLU A 33 1.23 9.02 0.33
N VAL A 34 1.07 9.01 -1.00
CA VAL A 34 -0.25 9.15 -1.62
C VAL A 34 -0.99 7.84 -1.35
N GLU A 35 -1.75 7.82 -0.27
CA GLU A 35 -2.90 6.92 -0.16
C GLU A 35 -3.95 7.43 -1.16
N GLY A 36 -4.42 6.59 -2.09
CA GLY A 36 -5.53 6.99 -2.95
C GLY A 36 -5.65 6.37 -4.35
N LEU A 37 -4.86 5.36 -4.70
CA LEU A 37 -5.08 4.63 -5.96
C LEU A 37 -4.79 3.15 -5.77
N THR A 38 -5.61 2.30 -6.37
CA THR A 38 -5.44 0.85 -6.47
C THR A 38 -4.00 0.45 -6.83
N THR A 39 -3.54 -0.67 -6.29
CA THR A 39 -2.25 -1.25 -6.69
C THR A 39 -2.33 -2.01 -8.02
N ILE A 40 -3.52 -2.12 -8.61
CA ILE A 40 -3.78 -2.92 -9.82
C ILE A 40 -3.40 -2.14 -11.08
N SER A 41 -2.83 -2.84 -12.04
CA SER A 41 -2.43 -2.29 -13.34
C SER A 41 -3.61 -1.75 -14.14
N GLU A 42 -3.47 -0.56 -14.71
CA GLU A 42 -4.43 0.01 -15.67
C GLU A 42 -4.61 -0.82 -16.94
N THR A 43 -3.68 -1.73 -17.25
CA THR A 43 -3.75 -2.60 -18.45
C THR A 43 -4.27 -4.00 -18.12
N ASN A 44 -3.83 -4.55 -16.98
CA ASN A 44 -4.08 -5.92 -16.58
C ASN A 44 -4.86 -5.95 -15.26
N HIS A 45 -6.18 -5.70 -15.35
CA HIS A 45 -7.06 -5.58 -14.19
C HIS A 45 -8.27 -6.53 -14.21
N PHE A 46 -8.38 -7.40 -15.22
CA PHE A 46 -9.55 -8.26 -15.36
C PHE A 46 -9.30 -9.69 -14.86
N ALA A 47 -10.19 -10.17 -14.00
CA ALA A 47 -10.39 -11.59 -13.72
C ALA A 47 -11.68 -12.08 -14.39
N TYR A 48 -11.85 -13.39 -14.48
CA TYR A 48 -13.02 -13.98 -15.15
C TYR A 48 -13.56 -15.21 -14.42
N GLY A 49 -14.86 -15.24 -14.17
CA GLY A 49 -15.57 -16.43 -13.68
C GLY A 49 -16.67 -16.83 -14.66
N ALA A 50 -16.74 -18.12 -15.03
CA ALA A 50 -17.68 -18.58 -16.06
C ALA A 50 -19.15 -18.26 -15.76
N ASN A 51 -19.52 -18.21 -14.48
CA ASN A 51 -20.89 -17.97 -14.04
C ASN A 51 -21.19 -16.50 -13.68
N ILE A 52 -20.17 -15.63 -13.67
CA ILE A 52 -20.29 -14.22 -13.24
C ILE A 52 -19.72 -13.20 -14.24
N GLY A 53 -18.99 -13.67 -15.24
CA GLY A 53 -18.35 -12.84 -16.24
C GLY A 53 -17.06 -12.18 -15.73
N TRP A 54 -16.83 -10.97 -16.23
CA TRP A 54 -15.63 -10.18 -15.97
C TRP A 54 -15.70 -9.48 -14.61
N LEU A 55 -14.57 -9.51 -13.91
CA LEU A 55 -14.35 -8.76 -12.68
C LEU A 55 -13.21 -7.77 -12.89
N GLU A 56 -13.45 -6.50 -12.61
CA GLU A 56 -12.49 -5.41 -12.70
C GLU A 56 -11.89 -5.14 -11.33
N TRP A 57 -10.62 -5.52 -11.16
CA TRP A 57 -9.88 -5.39 -9.92
C TRP A 57 -9.42 -3.96 -9.66
N SER A 58 -9.24 -3.15 -10.70
CA SER A 58 -9.01 -1.71 -10.55
C SER A 58 -10.23 -0.98 -9.99
N GLY A 59 -11.43 -1.57 -10.02
CA GLY A 59 -12.65 -0.94 -9.49
C GLY A 59 -12.89 0.43 -10.13
N ASP A 60 -13.09 1.46 -9.30
CA ASP A 60 -13.16 2.88 -9.70
C ASP A 60 -11.79 3.58 -9.68
N VAL A 61 -10.71 2.80 -9.65
CA VAL A 61 -9.29 3.19 -9.52
C VAL A 61 -8.94 3.77 -8.16
N GLU A 62 -9.72 4.72 -7.66
CA GLU A 62 -9.47 5.40 -6.38
C GLU A 62 -9.68 4.46 -5.18
N ASN A 63 -10.66 3.57 -5.26
CA ASN A 63 -10.98 2.59 -4.22
C ASN A 63 -10.82 1.14 -4.75
N GLY A 64 -10.12 0.94 -5.87
CA GLY A 64 -9.90 -0.39 -6.43
C GLY A 64 -9.19 -1.34 -5.46
N ALA A 65 -9.12 -2.62 -5.83
CA ALA A 65 -8.47 -3.62 -5.00
C ALA A 65 -7.01 -3.26 -4.74
N GLU A 66 -6.50 -3.60 -3.57
CA GLU A 66 -5.10 -3.41 -3.22
C GLU A 66 -4.53 -4.72 -2.73
N ILE A 67 -3.38 -5.09 -3.28
CA ILE A 67 -2.58 -6.19 -2.76
C ILE A 67 -1.54 -5.58 -1.83
N GLY A 68 -1.72 -5.71 -0.53
CA GLY A 68 -0.73 -5.26 0.45
C GLY A 68 0.32 -6.32 0.76
N GLU A 69 1.35 -5.91 1.50
CA GLU A 69 2.42 -6.79 1.95
C GLU A 69 1.89 -7.96 2.80
N TYR A 70 0.86 -7.69 3.64
CA TYR A 70 0.27 -8.68 4.55
C TYR A 70 -1.21 -8.97 4.27
N VAL A 71 -1.96 -7.98 3.80
CA VAL A 71 -3.42 -8.06 3.62
C VAL A 71 -3.86 -7.39 2.33
N CYS A 72 -4.96 -7.85 1.75
CA CYS A 72 -5.64 -7.17 0.65
C CYS A 72 -6.80 -6.31 1.17
N SER A 73 -7.13 -5.25 0.43
CA SER A 73 -8.18 -4.28 0.76
C SER A 73 -8.80 -3.68 -0.52
N GLY A 74 -9.68 -2.68 -0.37
CA GLY A 74 -10.31 -1.97 -1.48
C GLY A 74 -11.55 -2.67 -2.03
N TYR A 75 -11.84 -2.46 -3.31
CA TYR A 75 -13.05 -2.97 -3.97
C TYR A 75 -12.78 -3.54 -5.36
N ILE A 76 -13.40 -4.68 -5.65
CA ILE A 76 -13.42 -5.31 -6.98
C ILE A 76 -14.84 -5.16 -7.54
N TRP A 77 -14.95 -4.69 -8.78
CA TRP A 77 -16.24 -4.53 -9.45
C TRP A 77 -16.56 -5.72 -10.33
N GLY A 78 -17.78 -6.26 -10.24
CA GLY A 78 -18.30 -7.20 -11.22
C GLY A 78 -19.61 -6.69 -11.81
N ALA A 79 -19.67 -6.47 -13.13
CA ALA A 79 -20.83 -5.88 -13.79
C ALA A 79 -22.15 -6.64 -13.51
N ASN A 80 -22.08 -7.95 -13.28
CA ASN A 80 -23.24 -8.81 -13.07
C ASN A 80 -23.59 -9.02 -11.58
N ILE A 81 -22.69 -8.66 -10.67
CA ILE A 81 -22.74 -9.06 -9.26
C ILE A 81 -22.49 -7.91 -8.28
N GLY A 82 -22.10 -6.73 -8.76
CA GLY A 82 -21.77 -5.57 -7.94
C GLY A 82 -20.39 -5.67 -7.30
N TRP A 83 -20.24 -5.02 -6.15
CA TRP A 83 -18.98 -4.89 -5.43
C TRP A 83 -18.61 -6.15 -4.64
N ILE A 84 -17.33 -6.51 -4.71
CA ILE A 84 -16.66 -7.49 -3.87
C ILE A 84 -15.60 -6.76 -3.05
N VAL A 85 -15.50 -7.10 -1.77
CA VAL A 85 -14.51 -6.56 -0.83
C VAL A 85 -13.56 -7.69 -0.45
N PRO A 86 -12.25 -7.59 -0.74
CA PRO A 86 -11.26 -8.57 -0.31
C PRO A 86 -10.84 -8.41 1.16
N GLY A 87 -11.17 -7.30 1.81
CA GLY A 87 -10.93 -7.06 3.23
C GLY A 87 -11.00 -5.57 3.58
N SER A 88 -10.93 -5.23 4.87
CA SER A 88 -11.01 -3.84 5.36
C SER A 88 -9.69 -3.04 5.27
N GLY A 89 -8.56 -3.73 5.10
CA GLY A 89 -7.20 -3.20 5.25
C GLY A 89 -6.71 -3.13 6.70
N THR A 90 -7.59 -3.37 7.68
CA THR A 90 -7.29 -3.17 9.11
C THR A 90 -7.59 -4.45 9.90
N PRO A 91 -6.70 -5.45 9.86
CA PRO A 91 -6.90 -6.69 10.61
C PRO A 91 -6.89 -6.44 12.13
N ALA A 92 -7.65 -7.24 12.88
CA ALA A 92 -7.85 -7.00 14.31
C ALA A 92 -6.56 -7.04 15.16
N ASN A 93 -5.55 -7.80 14.73
CA ASN A 93 -4.26 -7.89 15.40
C ASN A 93 -3.18 -6.97 14.81
N GLY A 94 -3.53 -6.12 13.83
CA GLY A 94 -2.60 -5.23 13.14
C GLY A 94 -1.66 -5.92 12.13
N ILE A 95 -1.72 -7.25 12.00
CA ILE A 95 -0.82 -8.02 11.13
C ILE A 95 -1.57 -8.65 9.96
N ARG A 96 -2.58 -9.49 10.25
CA ARG A 96 -3.32 -10.27 9.24
C ARG A 96 -4.72 -10.62 9.72
N TYR A 97 -5.67 -10.76 8.80
CA TYR A 97 -7.02 -11.18 9.15
C TYR A 97 -6.97 -12.57 9.77
N GLN A 98 -7.56 -12.71 10.96
CA GLN A 98 -7.66 -14.00 11.63
C GLN A 98 -8.73 -14.90 10.97
N ASN A 99 -9.65 -14.31 10.20
CA ASN A 99 -10.71 -15.02 9.48
C ASN A 99 -11.55 -15.92 10.43
N ASN A 100 -11.76 -15.46 11.66
CA ASN A 100 -12.42 -16.22 12.72
C ASN A 100 -13.67 -15.50 13.29
N SER A 101 -14.03 -14.34 12.73
CA SER A 101 -15.18 -13.56 13.19
C SER A 101 -15.83 -12.79 12.03
N ALA A 102 -17.05 -12.28 12.26
CA ALA A 102 -17.78 -11.49 11.27
C ALA A 102 -17.17 -10.09 11.03
N THR A 103 -16.27 -9.64 11.90
CA THR A 103 -15.64 -8.31 11.84
C THR A 103 -14.16 -8.36 11.47
N ASP A 104 -13.54 -9.54 11.46
CA ASP A 104 -12.14 -9.74 11.10
C ASP A 104 -12.02 -10.88 10.09
N TRP A 105 -12.20 -10.51 8.83
CA TRP A 105 -12.12 -11.38 7.67
C TRP A 105 -11.49 -10.63 6.50
N GLY A 106 -10.88 -11.39 5.61
CA GLY A 106 -10.28 -10.85 4.41
C GLY A 106 -9.26 -11.81 3.79
N VAL A 107 -8.67 -11.36 2.68
CA VAL A 107 -7.60 -12.04 1.98
C VAL A 107 -6.27 -11.55 2.52
N ASN A 108 -5.48 -12.48 3.05
CA ASN A 108 -4.12 -12.30 3.50
C ASN A 108 -3.13 -12.63 2.37
N HIS A 109 -2.01 -11.93 2.36
CA HIS A 109 -0.83 -12.25 1.59
C HIS A 109 0.24 -12.83 2.53
N ASP A 110 0.83 -13.98 2.17
CA ASP A 110 1.76 -14.69 3.06
C ASP A 110 3.22 -14.22 2.95
N GLY A 111 3.49 -13.16 2.17
CA GLY A 111 4.84 -12.66 1.90
C GLY A 111 5.62 -13.46 0.85
N THR A 112 5.14 -14.65 0.46
CA THR A 112 5.76 -15.49 -0.59
C THR A 112 4.98 -15.47 -1.91
N GLY A 113 3.90 -14.68 -1.96
CA GLY A 113 3.01 -14.57 -3.11
C GLY A 113 1.69 -15.31 -2.93
N LYS A 114 1.47 -16.14 -1.90
CA LYS A 114 0.19 -16.84 -1.76
C LYS A 114 -0.87 -15.93 -1.16
N LEU A 115 -2.08 -16.00 -1.72
CA LEU A 115 -3.25 -15.30 -1.21
C LEU A 115 -4.18 -16.30 -0.52
N ARG A 116 -4.57 -16.03 0.73
CA ARG A 116 -5.37 -16.93 1.56
C ARG A 116 -6.45 -16.20 2.34
N GLY A 117 -7.62 -16.83 2.54
CA GLY A 117 -8.71 -16.25 3.32
C GLY A 117 -9.96 -16.04 2.48
N TYR A 118 -10.69 -14.96 2.70
CA TYR A 118 -12.01 -14.76 2.11
C TYR A 118 -12.26 -13.32 1.65
N ALA A 119 -12.83 -13.18 0.46
CA ALA A 119 -13.47 -11.96 0.01
C ALA A 119 -14.99 -12.11 0.11
N TYR A 120 -15.72 -10.99 0.14
CA TYR A 120 -17.18 -10.98 0.27
C TYR A 120 -17.82 -10.05 -0.74
N GLY A 121 -18.83 -10.54 -1.46
CA GLY A 121 -19.71 -9.72 -2.29
C GLY A 121 -21.15 -9.82 -1.79
N ALA A 122 -21.83 -8.69 -1.56
CA ALA A 122 -23.17 -8.68 -0.98
C ALA A 122 -24.21 -9.50 -1.78
N ASN A 123 -24.04 -9.60 -3.10
CA ASN A 123 -24.96 -10.32 -3.98
C ASN A 123 -24.59 -11.78 -4.23
N ILE A 124 -23.36 -12.19 -3.89
CA ILE A 124 -22.82 -13.53 -4.21
C ILE A 124 -22.24 -14.27 -3.00
N GLY A 125 -22.17 -13.63 -1.84
CA GLY A 125 -21.61 -14.18 -0.62
C GLY A 125 -20.08 -14.30 -0.65
N TRP A 126 -19.58 -15.32 0.03
CA TRP A 126 -18.15 -15.55 0.23
C TRP A 126 -17.46 -16.07 -1.03
N ILE A 127 -16.24 -15.58 -1.23
CA ILE A 127 -15.27 -16.04 -2.22
C ILE A 127 -14.02 -16.47 -1.45
N ALA A 128 -13.68 -17.75 -1.52
CA ALA A 128 -12.53 -18.34 -0.84
C ALA A 128 -11.26 -18.24 -1.70
N PHE A 129 -10.19 -17.79 -1.06
CA PHE A 129 -8.82 -17.88 -1.54
C PHE A 129 -8.16 -19.04 -0.79
N GLU A 130 -8.18 -20.22 -1.41
CA GLU A 130 -7.85 -21.49 -0.74
C GLU A 130 -6.73 -22.27 -1.42
N GLU A 131 -6.37 -23.43 -0.87
CA GLU A 131 -5.24 -24.25 -1.36
C GLU A 131 -5.53 -24.95 -2.69
N ILE A 132 -6.80 -25.28 -3.01
CA ILE A 132 -7.14 -26.02 -4.24
C ILE A 132 -7.01 -25.13 -5.47
N GLY A 133 -7.66 -23.96 -5.44
CA GLY A 133 -7.55 -22.97 -6.51
C GLY A 133 -6.23 -22.22 -6.48
N ASP A 134 -5.58 -22.21 -5.31
CA ASP A 134 -4.24 -21.74 -5.08
C ASP A 134 -3.93 -20.35 -5.67
N PRO A 135 -4.71 -19.31 -5.30
CA PRO A 135 -4.42 -17.94 -5.70
C PRO A 135 -3.03 -17.49 -5.29
N ARG A 136 -2.31 -16.86 -6.23
CA ARG A 136 -0.97 -16.32 -6.00
C ARG A 136 -0.75 -15.01 -6.73
N VAL A 137 0.14 -14.17 -6.21
CA VAL A 137 0.82 -13.08 -6.91
C VAL A 137 2.27 -13.48 -7.16
N ASP A 138 2.74 -13.35 -8.39
CA ASP A 138 4.17 -13.42 -8.72
C ASP A 138 4.83 -12.13 -8.24
N LEU A 139 5.74 -12.21 -7.28
CA LEU A 139 6.38 -11.04 -6.68
C LEU A 139 7.38 -10.32 -7.60
N VAL A 140 7.77 -10.94 -8.72
CA VAL A 140 8.66 -10.33 -9.72
C VAL A 140 7.84 -9.59 -10.78
N THR A 141 6.77 -10.21 -11.27
CA THR A 141 5.97 -9.65 -12.36
C THR A 141 4.73 -8.92 -11.90
N GLY A 142 4.29 -9.15 -10.66
CA GLY A 142 3.03 -8.69 -10.09
C GLY A 142 1.80 -9.43 -10.63
N LYS A 143 1.95 -10.41 -11.53
CA LYS A 143 0.81 -11.10 -12.14
C LYS A 143 0.18 -12.06 -11.14
N LEU A 144 -1.14 -12.01 -11.05
CA LEU A 144 -1.89 -12.97 -10.26
C LEU A 144 -2.12 -14.26 -11.07
N SER A 145 -2.28 -15.37 -10.36
CA SER A 145 -2.52 -16.69 -10.94
C SER A 145 -3.37 -17.54 -10.00
N GLY A 146 -3.85 -18.69 -10.48
CA GLY A 146 -4.76 -19.56 -9.76
C GLY A 146 -6.21 -19.12 -9.86
N TYR A 147 -7.02 -19.68 -8.95
CA TYR A 147 -8.47 -19.53 -8.94
C TYR A 147 -8.99 -19.26 -7.54
N ALA A 148 -9.93 -18.31 -7.42
CA ALA A 148 -10.75 -18.15 -6.23
C ALA A 148 -12.05 -18.94 -6.40
N TRP A 149 -12.62 -19.46 -5.30
CA TRP A 149 -13.84 -20.28 -5.35
C TRP A 149 -15.00 -19.59 -4.65
N SER A 150 -16.19 -19.63 -5.25
CA SER A 150 -17.42 -19.25 -4.56
C SER A 150 -18.47 -20.34 -4.72
N ALA A 151 -19.18 -20.65 -3.65
CA ALA A 151 -20.29 -21.60 -3.67
C ALA A 151 -21.41 -21.19 -4.65
N ASN A 152 -21.59 -19.88 -4.86
CA ASN A 152 -22.66 -19.34 -5.69
C ASN A 152 -22.23 -19.07 -7.14
N CYS A 153 -20.92 -18.99 -7.39
CA CYS A 153 -20.37 -18.53 -8.67
C CYS A 153 -19.33 -19.48 -9.28
N GLY A 154 -18.97 -20.55 -8.59
CA GLY A 154 -17.94 -21.49 -9.02
C GLY A 154 -16.53 -20.88 -8.99
N TRP A 155 -15.68 -21.36 -9.91
CA TRP A 155 -14.29 -20.93 -10.02
C TRP A 155 -14.15 -19.59 -10.76
N ILE A 156 -13.34 -18.71 -10.18
CA ILE A 156 -12.99 -17.39 -10.70
C ILE A 156 -11.48 -17.41 -11.00
N SER A 157 -11.13 -17.32 -12.28
CA SER A 157 -9.75 -17.30 -12.76
C SER A 157 -9.12 -15.92 -12.60
N LEU A 158 -7.96 -15.86 -11.94
CA LEU A 158 -7.18 -14.62 -11.79
C LEU A 158 -6.26 -14.35 -12.98
N SER A 159 -5.96 -15.40 -13.76
CA SER A 159 -5.23 -15.29 -15.02
C SER A 159 -5.57 -16.45 -15.96
N ASN A 160 -5.88 -16.13 -17.21
CA ASN A 160 -6.10 -17.03 -18.33
C ASN A 160 -5.69 -16.33 -19.64
N VAL A 161 -6.08 -16.90 -20.80
CA VAL A 161 -5.71 -16.36 -22.13
C VAL A 161 -6.36 -15.01 -22.44
N GLN A 162 -7.50 -14.70 -21.80
CA GLN A 162 -8.30 -13.51 -22.08
C GLN A 162 -8.31 -12.49 -20.92
N ALA A 163 -8.06 -12.94 -19.69
CA ALA A 163 -8.11 -12.14 -18.47
C ALA A 163 -6.80 -12.31 -17.70
N VAL A 164 -6.21 -11.22 -17.23
CA VAL A 164 -5.09 -11.27 -16.29
C VAL A 164 -5.19 -10.09 -15.34
N VAL A 165 -5.06 -10.38 -14.05
CA VAL A 165 -4.88 -9.37 -13.02
C VAL A 165 -3.39 -9.24 -12.73
N GLN A 166 -2.91 -8.01 -12.62
CA GLN A 166 -1.54 -7.71 -12.26
C GLN A 166 -1.52 -6.55 -11.28
N THR A 167 -0.80 -6.72 -10.18
CA THR A 167 -0.45 -5.62 -9.27
C THR A 167 0.85 -4.96 -9.74
N VAL A 168 0.96 -3.63 -9.68
CA VAL A 168 2.17 -2.89 -10.05
C VAL A 168 3.13 -2.70 -8.88
N CYS A 169 2.60 -2.75 -7.66
CA CYS A 169 3.33 -2.72 -6.41
C CYS A 169 2.56 -3.52 -5.35
N LEU A 170 3.18 -3.77 -4.21
CA LEU A 170 2.47 -4.15 -3.00
C LEU A 170 2.22 -2.87 -2.19
N ARG A 171 1.01 -2.69 -1.67
CA ARG A 171 0.70 -1.62 -0.72
C ARG A 171 1.53 -1.88 0.54
N PRO A 172 2.41 -0.95 0.92
CA PRO A 172 3.17 -1.09 2.15
C PRO A 172 2.24 -1.08 3.38
N GLY A 173 2.63 -1.78 4.45
CA GLY A 173 1.90 -1.72 5.71
C GLY A 173 1.87 -0.32 6.34
N VAL A 174 1.06 -0.11 7.38
CA VAL A 174 1.14 1.11 8.18
C VAL A 174 2.49 1.15 8.92
N ASP A 175 3.10 2.34 8.98
CA ASP A 175 4.25 2.68 9.83
C ASP A 175 3.81 3.91 10.65
N ALA A 176 3.29 3.65 11.86
CA ALA A 176 2.59 4.65 12.65
C ALA A 176 3.54 5.62 13.37
N ASP A 177 4.70 5.13 13.80
CA ASP A 177 5.70 5.92 14.53
C ASP A 177 6.81 6.47 13.61
N ARG A 178 6.79 6.08 12.32
CA ARG A 178 7.63 6.59 11.23
C ARG A 178 9.10 6.27 11.41
N ASP A 179 9.39 5.10 11.96
CA ASP A 179 10.75 4.61 12.13
C ASP A 179 11.29 3.90 10.87
N GLY A 180 10.46 3.75 9.84
CA GLY A 180 10.82 3.10 8.58
C GLY A 180 10.62 1.59 8.61
N ILE A 181 10.10 1.05 9.71
CA ILE A 181 9.70 -0.34 9.88
C ILE A 181 8.16 -0.39 9.90
N ARG A 182 7.59 -1.42 9.30
CA ARG A 182 6.13 -1.56 9.21
C ARG A 182 5.59 -2.14 10.53
N ASP A 183 4.52 -1.56 11.06
CA ASP A 183 3.86 -1.95 12.32
C ASP A 183 3.59 -3.47 12.37
N ALA A 184 3.11 -4.04 11.26
CA ALA A 184 2.79 -5.46 11.15
C ALA A 184 4.04 -6.34 11.36
N TRP A 185 5.20 -5.90 10.87
CA TRP A 185 6.46 -6.60 11.08
C TRP A 185 6.90 -6.49 12.54
N GLU A 186 6.85 -5.29 13.11
CA GLU A 186 7.24 -5.09 14.51
C GLU A 186 6.39 -5.89 15.47
N LEU A 187 5.07 -5.92 15.26
CA LEU A 187 4.14 -6.73 16.04
C LEU A 187 4.42 -8.22 15.87
N GLU A 188 4.71 -8.70 14.67
CA GLU A 188 5.00 -10.11 14.42
C GLU A 188 6.28 -10.58 15.13
N TYR A 189 7.33 -9.76 15.15
CA TYR A 189 8.63 -10.17 15.69
C TYR A 189 8.88 -9.75 17.14
N THR A 190 8.25 -8.66 17.60
CA THR A 190 8.55 -8.09 18.92
C THR A 190 7.33 -7.99 19.84
N ASN A 191 6.10 -8.18 19.31
CA ASN A 191 4.83 -7.97 20.00
C ASN A 191 4.64 -6.54 20.55
N THR A 192 5.35 -5.55 20.00
CA THR A 192 5.25 -4.13 20.40
C THR A 192 5.72 -3.23 19.25
N LEU A 193 5.32 -1.96 19.27
CA LEU A 193 5.72 -0.93 18.29
C LEU A 193 6.72 0.06 18.93
N ALA A 194 7.53 -0.42 19.88
CA ALA A 194 8.30 0.47 20.76
C ALA A 194 9.73 -0.01 21.00
N ILE A 195 10.12 -1.12 20.35
CA ILE A 195 11.47 -1.68 20.49
C ILE A 195 12.40 -1.08 19.47
N PHE A 196 11.92 -0.92 18.24
CA PHE A 196 12.57 -0.14 17.21
C PHE A 196 11.91 1.23 17.19
N GLY A 197 12.68 2.24 16.81
CA GLY A 197 12.24 3.61 16.87
C GLY A 197 13.37 4.52 16.41
N VAL A 198 12.99 5.67 15.86
CA VAL A 198 13.87 6.67 15.22
C VAL A 198 15.07 7.14 16.04
N ASP A 199 15.06 6.90 17.36
CA ASP A 199 16.12 7.32 18.31
C ASP A 199 16.91 6.14 18.91
N THR A 200 16.64 4.90 18.48
CA THR A 200 17.23 3.68 19.08
C THR A 200 18.46 3.16 18.33
N ASP A 201 18.73 3.63 17.10
CA ASP A 201 19.92 3.30 16.30
C ASP A 201 21.00 4.39 16.39
N ILE A 202 21.51 4.64 17.60
CA ILE A 202 22.76 5.41 17.74
C ILE A 202 23.95 4.50 17.42
N ASP A 203 24.51 4.70 16.24
CA ASP A 203 25.87 4.26 15.84
C ASP A 203 26.97 5.06 16.59
#